data_AF-N9MPU2-F1
#
_entry.id   AF-N9MPU2-F1
#
_cell.length_a   1.000
_cell.length_b   1.000
_cell.length_c   1.000
_cell.angle_alpha   90.00
_cell.angle_beta   90.00
_cell.angle_gamma   90.00
#
_symmetry.space_group_name_H-M   'P 1'
#
loop_
_entity.id
_entity.type
_entity.pdbx_description
1 polymer ?
#
loop_
_entity_poly.entity_id
_entity_poly.type
_entity_poly.pdbx_seq_one_letter_code
_entity_poly.pdbx_strand_id
1 'polypeptide(L)' 'MRTYIWSYEATTVRGLGKLRGRVEAPNGYEAQIVVKQSNLMINSVSVKMLKNQEQARKEKFIKYTGIQS' A
#
# COMPACT_ATOMS: atom_id res chain seq x y z
N MET A 1 -12.17 -11.51 -7.02
CA MET A 1 -12.32 -10.48 -5.96
C MET A 1 -12.06 -9.11 -6.58
N ARG A 2 -12.82 -8.07 -6.22
CA ARG A 2 -12.56 -6.70 -6.71
C ARG A 2 -11.46 -6.06 -5.86
N THR A 3 -10.41 -5.56 -6.52
CA THR A 3 -9.30 -4.85 -5.88
C THR A 3 -9.36 -3.36 -6.17
N TYR A 4 -8.93 -2.56 -5.20
CA TYR A 4 -8.89 -1.11 -5.28
C TYR A 4 -7.44 -0.63 -5.11
N ILE A 5 -7.10 0.49 -5.74
CA ILE A 5 -5.84 1.18 -5.53
C ILE A 5 -5.97 2.07 -4.28
N TRP A 6 -5.12 1.78 -3.31
CA TRP A 6 -4.94 2.52 -2.08
C TRP A 6 -3.63 3.30 -2.19
N SER A 7 -3.67 4.60 -1.89
CA SER A 7 -2.45 5.34 -1.62
C SER A 7 -2.00 4.99 -0.21
N TYR A 8 -0.70 4.79 -0.01
CA TYR A 8 -0.13 4.60 1.32
C TYR A 8 0.95 5.64 1.61
N GLU A 9 1.02 6.03 2.88
CA GLU A 9 2.13 6.74 3.46
C GLU A 9 2.66 5.89 4.62
N ALA A 10 3.90 5.43 4.51
CA ALA A 10 4.55 4.61 5.50
C ALA A 10 5.77 5.34 6.07
N THR A 11 5.97 5.24 7.37
CA THR A 11 7.12 5.84 8.06
C THR A 11 8.08 4.74 8.47
N THR A 12 9.36 4.86 8.11
CA THR A 12 10.35 3.86 8.47
C THR A 12 10.75 3.93 9.94
N VAL A 13 11.25 2.82 10.48
CA VAL A 13 11.80 2.72 11.84
C VAL A 13 12.94 3.73 11.95
N ARG A 14 12.95 4.48 13.06
CA ARG A 14 13.78 5.69 13.34
C ARG A 14 13.37 6.99 12.64
N GLY A 15 12.25 7.05 11.92
CA GLY A 15 11.71 8.30 11.37
C GLY A 15 12.56 8.93 10.25
N LEU A 16 13.55 8.19 9.74
CA LEU A 16 14.53 8.65 8.76
C LEU A 16 13.96 8.75 7.33
N GLY A 17 12.80 8.13 7.05
CA GLY A 17 12.19 8.16 5.72
C GLY A 17 10.68 8.01 5.74
N LYS A 18 10.00 8.82 4.92
CA LYS A 18 8.60 8.62 4.55
C LYS A 18 8.55 7.95 3.18
N LEU A 19 7.96 6.76 3.13
CA LEU A 19 7.68 6.05 1.90
C LEU A 19 6.26 6.37 1.48
N ARG A 20 6.08 6.84 0.26
CA ARG A 20 4.77 7.08 -0.33
C ARG A 20 4.65 6.24 -1.56
N GLY A 21 3.49 5.63 -1.74
CA GLY A 21 3.24 4.81 -2.91
C GLY A 21 1.78 4.47 -3.03
N ARG A 22 1.51 3.55 -3.96
CA ARG A 22 0.18 3.02 -4.20
C ARG A 22 0.25 1.52 -4.13
N VAL A 23 -0.77 0.90 -3.57
CA VAL A 23 -0.92 -0.54 -3.45
C VAL A 23 -2.31 -0.93 -3.93
N GLU A 24 -2.38 -1.97 -4.75
CA GLU A 24 -3.66 -2.57 -5.14
C GLU A 24 -4.03 -3.61 -4.10
N ALA A 25 -5.17 -3.47 -3.42
CA ALA A 25 -5.64 -4.41 -2.42
C ALA A 25 -7.18 -4.43 -2.36
N PRO A 26 -7.80 -5.56 -1.98
CA PRO A 26 -9.26 -5.66 -1.89
C PRO A 26 -9.87 -4.80 -0.77
N ASN A 27 -9.13 -4.54 0.29
CA ASN A 27 -9.55 -3.70 1.42
C ASN A 27 -8.35 -2.97 2.04
N GLY A 28 -8.62 -1.97 2.88
CA GLY A 28 -7.58 -1.16 3.53
C GLY A 28 -6.73 -1.92 4.55
N TYR A 29 -7.22 -3.03 5.10
CA TYR A 29 -6.45 -3.85 6.02
C TYR A 29 -5.35 -4.63 5.28
N GLU A 30 -5.70 -5.28 4.17
CA GLU A 30 -4.72 -5.96 3.31
C GLU A 30 -3.75 -4.98 2.65
N ALA A 31 -4.21 -3.77 2.29
CA ALA A 31 -3.33 -2.70 1.82
C ALA A 31 -2.22 -2.39 2.83
N GLN A 32 -2.55 -2.30 4.11
CA GLN A 32 -1.55 -2.06 5.17
C GLN A 32 -0.61 -3.25 5.34
N ILE A 33 -1.12 -4.48 5.29
CA ILE A 33 -0.31 -5.70 5.42
C ILE A 33 0.72 -5.77 4.29
N VAL A 34 0.31 -5.59 3.03
CA VAL A 34 1.23 -5.63 1.88
C VAL A 34 2.33 -4.60 2.04
N VAL A 35 1.99 -3.37 2.44
CA VAL A 35 2.96 -2.30 2.60
C VAL A 35 3.95 -2.65 3.71
N LYS A 36 3.48 -3.15 4.86
CA LYS A 36 4.35 -3.59 5.97
C LYS A 36 5.22 -4.80 5.58
N GLN A 37 4.67 -5.77 4.87
CA GLN A 37 5.42 -6.95 4.42
C GLN A 37 6.47 -6.61 3.36
N SER A 38 6.19 -5.62 2.51
CA SER A 38 7.15 -5.15 1.51
C SER A 38 8.38 -4.50 2.13
N ASN A 39 8.31 -4.05 3.39
CA ASN A 39 9.45 -3.45 4.07
C ASN A 39 9.37 -3.64 5.59
N LEU A 40 10.21 -4.55 6.10
CA LEU A 40 10.36 -4.88 7.53
C LEU A 40 10.72 -3.67 8.40
N MET A 41 11.21 -2.57 7.79
CA MET A 41 11.56 -1.34 8.48
C MET A 41 10.41 -0.33 8.52
N ILE A 42 9.16 -0.71 8.32
CA ILE A 42 8.01 0.20 8.44
C ILE A 42 7.44 0.16 9.86
N ASN A 43 7.40 1.31 10.53
CA ASN A 43 6.84 1.46 11.87
C ASN A 43 5.33 1.73 11.83
N SER A 44 4.88 2.57 10.89
CA SER A 44 3.47 2.91 10.72
C SER A 44 3.12 3.04 9.24
N VAL A 45 1.89 2.64 8.90
CA VAL A 45 1.31 2.77 7.55
C VAL A 45 -0.06 3.40 7.68
N SER A 46 -0.24 4.49 6.97
CA SER A 46 -1.55 5.10 6.71
C SER A 46 -1.96 4.80 5.28
N VAL A 47 -3.12 4.16 5.10
CA VAL A 47 -3.68 3.91 3.77
C VAL A 47 -4.92 4.77 3.53
N LYS A 48 -5.11 5.20 2.28
CA LYS A 48 -6.28 5.96 1.85
C LYS A 48 -6.73 5.47 0.48
N MET A 49 -8.01 5.13 0.37
CA MET A 49 -8.58 4.72 -0.91
C MET A 49 -8.57 5.90 -1.88
N LEU A 50 -8.05 5.69 -3.09
CA LEU A 50 -8.10 6.71 -4.13
C LEU A 50 -9.51 6.76 -4.74
N LYS A 51 -10.06 7.96 -4.92
CA LYS A 51 -11.36 8.14 -5.58
C LYS A 51 -11.29 7.80 -7.08
N ASN A 52 -10.17 8.15 -7.72
CA ASN A 52 -9.95 7.93 -9.15
C ASN A 52 -9.17 6.63 -9.40
N GLN A 53 -9.87 5.51 -9.28
CA GLN A 53 -9.32 4.16 -9.47
C GLN A 53 -8.74 3.94 -10.88
N GLU A 54 -9.42 4.45 -11.92
CA GLU A 54 -8.98 4.30 -13.31
C GLU A 54 -7.66 5.02 -13.60
N GLN A 55 -7.50 6.23 -13.06
CA GLN A 55 -6.25 6.98 -13.20
C GLN A 55 -5.13 6.34 -12.37
N ALA A 56 -5.44 5.93 -11.14
CA ALA A 56 -4.48 5.30 -10.25
C ALA A 56 -3.92 3.98 -10.80
N ARG A 57 -4.71 3.25 -11.59
CA ARG A 57 -4.27 2.03 -12.30
C ARG A 57 -3.31 2.30 -13.46
N LYS A 58 -3.30 3.51 -14.04
CA LYS A 58 -2.36 3.89 -15.12
C LYS A 58 -0.99 4.26 -14.59
N GLU A 59 -0.89 4.59 -13.30
CA GLU A 59 0.36 4.96 -12.65
C GLU A 59 1.04 3.75 -12.00
N LYS A 60 2.34 3.84 -11.67
CA LYS A 60 3.04 2.72 -11.01
C LYS A 60 2.47 2.47 -9.61
N PHE A 61 2.16 1.22 -9.30
CA PHE A 61 1.71 0.76 -7.99
C PHE A 61 2.23 -0.64 -7.68
N ILE A 62 2.26 -0.99 -6.39
CA ILE A 62 2.59 -2.32 -5.89
C ILE A 62 1.34 -3.19 -5.99
N LYS A 63 1.44 -4.32 -6.69
CA LYS A 63 0.33 -5.28 -6.79
C LYS A 63 0.29 -6.17 -5.57
N TYR A 64 -0.89 -6.39 -5.00
CA TYR A 64 -1.11 -7.48 -4.06
C TYR A 64 -0.92 -8.81 -4.79
N THR A 65 0.11 -9.56 -4.43
CA THR A 65 0.43 -10.87 -5.02
C THR A 65 -0.16 -12.05 -4.24
N GLY A 66 -1.03 -11.80 -3.26
CA GLY A 66 -1.44 -12.82 -2.30
C GLY A 66 -0.34 -13.05 -1.28
N ILE A 67 -0.73 -13.19 -0.01
CA ILE A 67 0.17 -13.68 1.03
C ILE A 67 0.40 -15.17 0.67
N GLN A 68 1.50 -15.49 -0.01
CA GLN A 68 1.93 -16.89 -0.09
C GLN A 68 2.39 -17.26 1.32
N SER A 69 1.51 -18.01 2.00
CA SER A 69 1.79 -18.63 3.29
C SER A 69 2.93 -19.64 3.20
#